data_AF-A0A847BJN3-F1
#
_entry.id   AF-A0A847BJN3-F1
#
_cell.length_a   1.000
_cell.length_b   1.000
_cell.length_c   1.000
_cell.angle_alpha   90.00
_cell.angle_beta   90.00
_cell.angle_gamma   90.00
#
_symmetry.space_group_name_H-M   'P 1'
#
loop_
_entity.id
_entity.type
_entity.pdbx_description
1 polymer ?
#
loop_
_entity_poly.entity_id
_entity_poly.type
_entity_poly.pdbx_seq_one_letter_code
_entity_poly.pdbx_strand_id
1 'polypeptide(L)'
;MDSVAGFEELPSISQAHILEVKEIQQYIAALLEVKKDFNSLRPGGQADLEQLQPATLERVVDGDTLIVMLDGKIERLRLIGIDAPESFSHHDENQQTIQGENVSRIVSALIEPETTIWLQYDVDKYDSYDRVLAYVYLNENLMLNELLSRFGLVEVKSYRPNVHFHDYLKKMESKAKSELIGIWQNQPDYNGDRNGDKLMNKKTIYLAGGCFWGVEGYYQRIQTGVLNTEVGYANGKTENPTYQEVCGGDTGFVETLKLEYDADQLSLREVLAHFFRIVDPTTADRQGNDIGSQYRPGIYYVDESDFAEICDYIDARRKDYSKGIVIEVYPLSNFYDAETYHQDYLDKNPSGYCHINLDLADKPLTKEELAVPELKESRAEGEKVDAAQFERHVGEFADNRKYTRPSDEELRRSLTDLQYKVTQDGATERPFDNEFDDHREKGIYVDIVSGEPLFSSTDKFDSGCGWPSFSKPISQGVLDYYKDQSLFRERIEVRSNDADSHLGHVFDDGPAESGGLRYCINSAALRFIPLEEMAAEGYDYLIPLVE
;
A
#
# COMPACT_ATOMS: atom_id res chain seq x y z
N MET A 1 26.69 24.66 -35.40
CA MET A 1 27.27 23.39 -35.84
C MET A 1 27.04 22.40 -34.72
N ASP A 2 26.16 21.42 -34.81
CA ASP A 2 25.20 21.03 -35.85
C ASP A 2 23.90 20.66 -35.12
N SER A 3 22.76 21.01 -35.73
CA SER A 3 21.51 20.31 -35.44
C SER A 3 21.79 18.84 -35.71
N VAL A 4 21.65 18.00 -34.70
CA VAL A 4 21.92 16.58 -34.88
C VAL A 4 20.78 16.04 -35.75
N ALA A 5 21.06 15.93 -37.04
CA ALA A 5 20.11 15.40 -38.01
C ALA A 5 19.79 13.96 -37.63
N GLY A 6 18.49 13.62 -37.53
CA GLY A 6 18.00 12.27 -37.22
C GLY A 6 17.23 12.12 -35.92
N PHE A 7 17.13 13.15 -35.07
CA PHE A 7 16.42 13.07 -33.79
C PHE A 7 14.89 13.12 -33.87
N GLU A 8 14.33 13.75 -34.89
CA GLU A 8 12.86 13.87 -35.06
C GLU A 8 12.17 12.53 -35.36
N GLU A 9 12.95 11.47 -35.64
CA GLU A 9 12.44 10.13 -35.96
C GLU A 9 12.67 9.09 -34.84
N LEU A 10 13.30 9.47 -33.72
CA LEU A 10 13.49 8.52 -32.62
C LEU A 10 12.17 8.27 -31.86
N PRO A 11 11.87 7.01 -31.51
CA PRO A 11 10.68 6.65 -30.73
C PRO A 11 10.63 7.37 -29.38
N SER A 12 9.44 7.78 -28.94
CA SER A 12 9.30 8.50 -27.68
C SER A 12 9.59 7.62 -26.47
N ILE A 13 10.52 8.06 -25.62
CA ILE A 13 10.73 7.47 -24.28
C ILE A 13 9.68 8.08 -23.34
N SER A 14 8.46 7.55 -23.40
CA SER A 14 7.31 7.99 -22.59
C SER A 14 7.03 7.04 -21.42
N GLN A 15 6.17 7.47 -20.50
CA GLN A 15 5.72 6.64 -19.38
C GLN A 15 4.66 5.59 -19.78
N ALA A 16 4.16 5.60 -21.02
CA ALA A 16 3.05 4.75 -21.45
C ALA A 16 3.46 3.65 -22.46
N HIS A 17 4.71 3.63 -22.91
CA HIS A 17 5.19 2.72 -23.97
C HIS A 17 6.55 2.12 -23.64
N ILE A 18 6.61 0.79 -23.59
CA ILE A 18 7.86 0.03 -23.48
C ILE A 18 8.41 -0.17 -24.91
N LEU A 19 9.62 0.32 -25.16
CA LEU A 19 10.22 0.29 -26.50
C LEU A 19 10.37 -1.14 -27.01
N GLU A 20 9.99 -1.38 -28.25
CA GLU A 20 10.26 -2.65 -28.91
C GLU A 20 11.75 -2.77 -29.28
N VAL A 21 12.20 -4.00 -29.57
CA VAL A 21 13.60 -4.26 -29.96
C VAL A 21 14.03 -3.41 -31.15
N LYS A 22 13.15 -3.21 -32.14
CA LYS A 22 13.44 -2.39 -33.32
C LYS A 22 13.66 -0.91 -32.97
N GLU A 23 12.91 -0.40 -32.00
CA GLU A 23 12.99 0.97 -31.51
C GLU A 23 14.28 1.22 -30.71
N ILE A 24 14.65 0.26 -29.86
CA ILE A 24 15.94 0.26 -29.17
C ILE A 24 17.10 0.28 -30.18
N GLN A 25 17.02 -0.50 -31.26
CA GLN A 25 18.04 -0.50 -32.31
C GLN A 25 18.17 0.85 -33.04
N GLN A 26 17.10 1.64 -33.15
CA GLN A 26 17.18 3.01 -33.67
C GLN A 26 17.98 3.92 -32.74
N TYR A 27 17.78 3.79 -31.43
CA TYR A 27 18.57 4.49 -30.42
C TYR A 27 20.06 4.10 -30.50
N ILE A 28 20.38 2.81 -30.59
CA ILE A 28 21.77 2.35 -30.70
C ILE A 28 22.43 2.90 -31.96
N ALA A 29 21.74 2.86 -33.11
CA ALA A 29 22.23 3.42 -34.35
C ALA A 29 22.56 4.92 -34.20
N ALA A 30 21.65 5.70 -33.62
CA ALA A 30 21.84 7.13 -33.42
C ALA A 30 22.98 7.44 -32.43
N LEU A 31 23.09 6.68 -31.33
CA LEU A 31 24.16 6.82 -30.34
C LEU A 31 25.55 6.54 -30.93
N LEU A 32 25.66 5.52 -31.78
CA LEU A 32 26.91 5.12 -32.41
C LEU A 32 27.26 5.91 -33.68
N GLU A 33 26.29 6.60 -34.29
CA GLU A 33 26.51 7.45 -35.47
C GLU A 33 27.27 8.74 -35.12
N VAL A 34 27.25 9.17 -33.86
CA VAL A 34 27.93 10.41 -33.44
C VAL A 34 29.44 10.24 -33.32
N LYS A 35 30.10 10.12 -34.46
CA LYS A 35 31.52 9.74 -34.57
C LYS A 35 32.52 10.89 -34.65
N LYS A 36 32.14 12.18 -34.52
CA LYS A 36 33.05 13.24 -35.01
C LYS A 36 33.33 14.49 -34.20
N ASP A 37 32.55 14.92 -33.20
CA ASP A 37 32.76 16.28 -32.66
C ASP A 37 32.58 16.45 -31.15
N PHE A 38 32.84 15.40 -30.38
CA PHE A 38 32.68 15.43 -28.92
C PHE A 38 33.97 15.77 -28.18
N ASN A 39 35.10 15.25 -28.67
CA ASN A 39 36.41 15.53 -28.08
C ASN A 39 36.76 17.03 -28.08
N SER A 40 36.25 17.81 -29.02
CA SER A 40 36.49 19.26 -29.08
C SER A 40 35.78 20.04 -27.97
N LEU A 41 34.69 19.48 -27.43
CA LEU A 41 33.84 20.11 -26.42
C LEU A 41 34.14 19.60 -24.99
N ARG A 42 34.62 18.36 -24.86
CA ARG A 42 34.96 17.75 -23.57
C ARG A 42 36.15 18.46 -22.93
N PRO A 43 36.07 18.88 -21.65
CA PRO A 43 37.25 19.33 -20.91
C PRO A 43 38.34 18.26 -20.94
N GLY A 44 39.57 18.63 -21.31
CA GLY A 44 40.68 17.66 -21.45
C GLY A 44 40.73 16.90 -22.79
N GLY A 45 39.69 16.97 -23.61
CA GLY A 45 39.71 16.48 -24.98
C GLY A 45 39.47 14.96 -25.15
N GLN A 46 40.14 14.40 -26.15
CA GLN A 46 40.15 12.95 -26.39
C GLN A 46 40.85 12.24 -25.23
N ALA A 47 40.29 11.11 -24.78
CA ALA A 47 40.86 10.37 -23.66
C ALA A 47 42.10 9.58 -24.08
N ASP A 48 43.09 9.54 -23.20
CA ASP A 48 44.23 8.63 -23.31
C ASP A 48 43.93 7.36 -22.50
N LEU A 49 43.51 6.29 -23.18
CA LEU A 49 43.08 5.04 -22.54
C LEU A 49 44.19 4.37 -21.74
N GLU A 50 45.47 4.65 -22.02
CA GLU A 50 46.60 4.11 -21.25
C GLU A 50 46.67 4.69 -19.83
N GLN A 51 46.03 5.84 -19.59
CA GLN A 51 45.97 6.50 -18.28
C GLN A 51 44.72 6.14 -17.48
N LEU A 52 43.80 5.36 -18.06
CA LEU A 52 42.55 4.97 -17.43
C LEU A 52 42.63 3.53 -16.92
N GLN A 53 41.84 3.23 -15.89
CA GLN A 53 41.79 1.88 -15.33
C GLN A 53 40.87 1.00 -16.20
N PRO A 54 41.37 -0.09 -16.82
CA PRO A 54 40.50 -1.02 -17.54
C PRO A 54 39.67 -1.85 -16.57
N ALA A 55 38.44 -2.17 -16.99
CA ALA A 55 37.54 -3.12 -16.33
C ALA A 55 36.75 -3.89 -17.40
N THR A 56 36.27 -5.08 -17.06
CA THR A 56 35.37 -5.85 -17.94
C THR A 56 33.93 -5.64 -17.47
N LEU A 57 33.02 -5.29 -18.37
CA LEU A 57 31.60 -5.21 -18.04
C LEU A 57 31.02 -6.61 -17.86
N GLU A 58 30.40 -6.89 -16.72
CA GLU A 58 29.68 -8.15 -16.48
C GLU A 58 28.21 -8.00 -16.87
N ARG A 59 27.54 -6.96 -16.34
CA ARG A 59 26.17 -6.62 -16.68
C ARG A 59 25.84 -5.16 -16.35
N VAL A 60 24.82 -4.65 -17.01
CA VAL A 60 24.14 -3.40 -16.63
C VAL A 60 23.14 -3.71 -15.52
N VAL A 61 23.10 -2.90 -14.46
CA VAL A 61 22.09 -3.01 -13.39
C VAL A 61 20.89 -2.13 -13.73
N ASP A 62 21.17 -0.87 -14.06
CA ASP A 62 20.20 0.14 -14.46
C ASP A 62 20.88 1.14 -15.42
N GLY A 63 20.18 2.24 -15.75
CA GLY A 63 20.68 3.26 -16.67
C GLY A 63 21.97 3.98 -16.22
N ASP A 64 22.39 3.90 -14.95
CA ASP A 64 23.59 4.58 -14.45
C ASP A 64 24.52 3.76 -13.53
N THR A 65 24.19 2.48 -13.34
CA THR A 65 24.88 1.53 -12.46
C THR A 65 25.23 0.26 -13.20
N LEU A 66 26.48 -0.18 -13.05
CA LEU A 66 27.06 -1.33 -13.73
C LEU A 66 27.65 -2.32 -12.72
N ILE A 67 27.67 -3.61 -13.08
CA ILE A 67 28.53 -4.61 -12.43
C ILE A 67 29.74 -4.86 -13.34
N VAL A 68 30.93 -4.74 -12.79
CA VAL A 68 32.18 -4.86 -13.54
C VAL A 68 33.14 -5.81 -12.85
N MET A 69 33.96 -6.50 -13.63
CA MET A 69 35.15 -7.17 -13.13
C MET A 69 36.33 -6.20 -13.18
N LEU A 70 36.77 -5.76 -12.00
CA LEU A 70 37.88 -4.83 -11.80
C LEU A 70 38.96 -5.51 -10.96
N ASP A 71 40.18 -5.57 -11.50
CA ASP A 71 41.34 -6.21 -10.86
C ASP A 71 41.06 -7.65 -10.34
N GLY A 72 40.24 -8.40 -11.08
CA GLY A 72 39.84 -9.77 -10.73
C GLY A 72 38.75 -9.88 -9.66
N LYS A 73 38.08 -8.77 -9.31
CA LYS A 73 36.95 -8.74 -8.37
C LYS A 73 35.69 -8.20 -9.06
N ILE A 74 34.54 -8.71 -8.63
CA ILE A 74 33.24 -8.16 -9.05
C ILE A 74 32.95 -6.94 -8.18
N GLU A 75 32.79 -5.79 -8.83
CA GLU A 75 32.55 -4.50 -8.19
C GLU A 75 31.27 -3.87 -8.75
N ARG A 76 30.53 -3.15 -7.88
CA ARG A 76 29.39 -2.33 -8.29
C ARG A 76 29.87 -0.92 -8.58
N LEU A 77 29.58 -0.41 -9.77
CA LEU A 77 30.05 0.88 -10.26
C LEU A 77 28.87 1.82 -10.50
N ARG A 78 28.94 3.05 -9.97
CA ARG A 78 27.99 4.14 -10.22
C ARG A 78 28.63 5.23 -11.08
N LEU A 79 27.93 5.65 -12.11
CA LEU A 79 28.38 6.72 -13.01
C LEU A 79 28.36 8.08 -12.30
N ILE A 80 29.49 8.79 -12.34
CA ILE A 80 29.59 10.11 -11.70
C ILE A 80 28.74 11.15 -12.46
N GLY A 81 27.98 11.94 -11.70
CA GLY A 81 27.36 13.18 -12.16
C GLY A 81 26.10 13.02 -13.01
N ILE A 82 25.59 11.79 -13.17
CA ILE A 82 24.35 11.49 -13.87
C ILE A 82 23.46 10.57 -13.04
N ASP A 83 22.16 10.64 -13.32
CA ASP A 83 21.10 9.93 -12.61
C ASP A 83 20.05 9.48 -13.62
N ALA A 84 19.92 8.18 -13.84
CA ALA A 84 18.92 7.65 -14.77
C ALA A 84 17.52 7.63 -14.13
N PRO A 85 16.43 7.79 -14.91
CA PRO A 85 15.11 7.45 -14.42
C PRO A 85 15.13 6.03 -13.87
N GLU A 86 14.55 5.87 -12.69
CA GLU A 86 14.65 4.64 -11.92
C GLU A 86 14.11 3.47 -12.76
N SER A 87 15.01 2.54 -13.07
CA SER A 87 14.74 1.29 -13.80
C SER A 87 14.95 0.07 -12.90
N PHE A 88 15.68 0.30 -11.81
CA PHE A 88 15.98 -0.67 -10.76
C PHE A 88 16.46 0.13 -9.53
N SER A 89 15.58 0.38 -8.57
CA SER A 89 15.97 0.97 -7.29
C SER A 89 16.15 -0.16 -6.27
N HIS A 90 17.32 -0.22 -5.63
CA HIS A 90 17.56 -1.14 -4.52
C HIS A 90 16.88 -0.70 -3.21
N HIS A 91 16.14 0.41 -3.24
CA HIS A 91 15.54 1.05 -2.06
C HIS A 91 14.02 1.27 -2.20
N ASP A 92 13.42 1.15 -3.39
CA ASP A 92 11.97 1.33 -3.62
C ASP A 92 11.54 0.91 -5.05
N GLU A 93 10.87 -0.23 -5.22
CA GLU A 93 10.38 -0.68 -6.55
C GLU A 93 9.29 0.24 -7.15
N ASN A 94 8.66 1.12 -6.36
CA ASN A 94 7.64 2.07 -6.83
C ASN A 94 8.20 3.29 -7.53
N GLN A 95 9.53 3.41 -7.54
CA GLN A 95 10.20 4.42 -8.36
C GLN A 95 10.47 3.89 -9.76
N GLN A 96 10.32 2.59 -10.03
CA GLN A 96 10.50 2.04 -11.38
C GLN A 96 9.55 2.73 -12.37
N THR A 97 10.14 3.35 -13.39
CA THR A 97 9.42 4.03 -14.45
C THR A 97 9.59 3.29 -15.76
N ILE A 98 8.58 3.32 -16.63
CA ILE A 98 8.69 2.78 -18.00
C ILE A 98 9.81 3.52 -18.76
N GLN A 99 10.03 4.80 -18.46
CA GLN A 99 11.18 5.55 -18.97
C GLN A 99 12.51 4.97 -18.50
N GLY A 100 12.63 4.63 -17.22
CA GLY A 100 13.82 3.98 -16.66
C GLY A 100 14.07 2.63 -17.30
N GLU A 101 13.06 1.78 -17.39
CA GLU A 101 13.18 0.47 -18.03
C GLU A 101 13.67 0.60 -19.49
N ASN A 102 13.11 1.56 -20.23
CA ASN A 102 13.57 1.85 -21.59
C ASN A 102 15.03 2.33 -21.63
N VAL A 103 15.46 3.20 -20.71
CA VAL A 103 16.86 3.66 -20.61
C VAL A 103 17.79 2.49 -20.29
N SER A 104 17.44 1.64 -19.31
CA SER A 104 18.22 0.45 -18.94
C SER A 104 18.38 -0.52 -20.11
N ARG A 105 17.31 -0.76 -20.86
CA ARG A 105 17.34 -1.62 -22.06
C ARG A 105 18.17 -1.02 -23.19
N ILE A 106 18.15 0.31 -23.36
CA ILE A 106 19.05 1.00 -24.31
C ILE A 106 20.51 0.83 -23.88
N VAL A 107 20.85 1.07 -22.61
CA VAL A 107 22.23 0.93 -22.11
C VAL A 107 22.72 -0.52 -22.23
N SER A 108 21.87 -1.48 -21.86
CA SER A 108 22.14 -2.91 -21.99
C SER A 108 22.35 -3.36 -23.43
N ALA A 109 21.64 -2.74 -24.39
CA ALA A 109 21.83 -3.02 -25.81
C ALA A 109 23.03 -2.27 -26.43
N LEU A 110 23.49 -1.18 -25.80
CA LEU A 110 24.61 -0.38 -26.28
C LEU A 110 25.96 -1.03 -25.99
N ILE A 111 26.09 -1.70 -24.83
CA ILE A 111 27.35 -2.26 -24.36
C ILE A 111 27.14 -3.74 -24.04
N GLU A 112 27.76 -4.61 -24.85
CA GLU A 112 27.66 -6.06 -24.66
C GLU A 112 28.43 -6.49 -23.40
N PRO A 113 27.94 -7.50 -22.65
CA PRO A 113 28.71 -8.15 -21.61
C PRO A 113 30.08 -8.63 -22.12
N GLU A 114 31.05 -8.72 -21.22
CA GLU A 114 32.45 -9.08 -21.50
C GLU A 114 33.23 -8.01 -22.30
N THR A 115 32.62 -6.86 -22.59
CA THR A 115 33.30 -5.72 -23.23
C THR A 115 34.25 -5.03 -22.24
N THR A 116 35.44 -4.65 -22.70
CA THR A 116 36.37 -3.81 -21.93
C THR A 116 35.88 -2.37 -21.93
N ILE A 117 35.80 -1.78 -20.73
CA ILE A 117 35.53 -0.36 -20.50
C ILE A 117 36.69 0.27 -19.72
N TRP A 118 36.80 1.60 -19.78
CA TRP A 118 37.88 2.35 -19.11
C TRP A 118 37.31 3.34 -18.10
N LEU A 119 37.83 3.29 -16.88
CA LEU A 119 37.34 4.05 -15.74
C LEU A 119 38.27 5.24 -15.46
N GLN A 120 37.69 6.44 -15.45
CA GLN A 120 38.35 7.65 -14.96
C GLN A 120 37.78 8.00 -13.59
N TYR A 121 38.62 7.92 -12.56
CA TYR A 121 38.28 8.35 -11.22
C TYR A 121 38.35 9.88 -11.07
N ASP A 122 37.62 10.41 -10.10
CA ASP A 122 37.70 11.80 -9.67
C ASP A 122 38.33 11.86 -8.26
N VAL A 123 37.90 12.78 -7.39
CA VAL A 123 38.43 12.96 -6.04
C VAL A 123 38.25 11.70 -5.17
N ASP A 124 37.01 11.22 -5.05
CA ASP A 124 36.66 10.04 -4.26
C ASP A 124 36.39 8.86 -5.20
N LYS A 125 37.09 7.75 -4.95
CA LYS A 125 36.97 6.51 -5.74
C LYS A 125 35.74 5.68 -5.36
N TYR A 126 35.22 5.83 -4.16
CA TYR A 126 34.06 5.10 -3.65
C TYR A 126 33.06 6.05 -3.02
N ASP A 127 31.76 5.71 -3.06
CA ASP A 127 30.75 6.41 -2.28
C ASP A 127 30.52 5.77 -0.89
N SER A 128 29.55 6.29 -0.15
CA SER A 128 29.14 5.79 1.17
C SER A 128 28.55 4.38 1.15
N TYR A 129 28.27 3.82 -0.03
CA TYR A 129 27.72 2.48 -0.22
C TYR A 129 28.76 1.50 -0.78
N ASP A 130 30.05 1.86 -0.69
CA ASP A 130 31.19 1.10 -1.22
C ASP A 130 31.11 0.86 -2.74
N ARG A 131 30.33 1.65 -3.48
CA ARG A 131 30.27 1.57 -4.95
C ARG A 131 31.43 2.33 -5.55
N VAL A 132 32.06 1.76 -6.57
CA VAL A 132 33.10 2.43 -7.36
C VAL A 132 32.48 3.62 -8.10
N LEU A 133 33.07 4.81 -7.97
CA LEU A 133 32.66 6.02 -8.67
C LEU A 133 33.60 6.30 -9.84
N ALA A 134 33.07 6.33 -11.06
CA ALA A 134 33.87 6.67 -12.23
C ALA A 134 33.07 7.38 -13.33
N TYR A 135 33.78 8.13 -14.17
CA TYR A 135 33.35 8.40 -15.53
C TYR A 135 33.79 7.24 -16.42
N VAL A 136 32.88 6.72 -17.24
CA VAL A 136 33.11 5.48 -18.00
C VAL A 136 33.30 5.78 -19.48
N TYR A 137 34.39 5.25 -20.05
CA TYR A 137 34.72 5.35 -21.46
C TYR A 137 34.55 4.00 -22.15
N LEU A 138 33.94 4.02 -23.34
CA LEU A 138 33.79 2.85 -24.22
C LEU A 138 34.91 2.78 -25.26
N ASN A 139 35.60 3.90 -25.50
CA ASN A 139 36.83 4.04 -26.28
C ASN A 139 37.36 5.47 -26.07
N GLU A 140 38.44 5.84 -26.76
CA GLU A 140 39.10 7.13 -26.63
C GLU A 140 38.21 8.34 -26.98
N ASN A 141 37.11 8.13 -27.71
CA ASN A 141 36.20 9.17 -28.18
C ASN A 141 34.87 9.19 -27.42
N LEU A 142 34.42 8.05 -26.87
CA LEU A 142 33.08 7.90 -26.31
C LEU A 142 33.11 7.74 -24.79
N MET A 143 32.55 8.73 -24.08
CA MET A 143 32.24 8.65 -22.66
C MET A 143 30.75 8.35 -22.48
N LEU A 144 30.40 7.32 -21.71
CA LEU A 144 29.01 6.89 -21.49
C LEU A 144 28.18 8.01 -20.83
N ASN A 145 28.72 8.65 -19.77
CA ASN A 145 28.05 9.75 -19.07
C ASN A 145 27.62 10.88 -20.03
N GLU A 146 28.48 11.16 -21.01
CA GLU A 146 28.27 12.18 -22.03
C GLU A 146 27.16 11.80 -23.01
N LEU A 147 27.18 10.55 -23.50
CA LEU A 147 26.18 10.03 -24.41
C LEU A 147 24.79 10.08 -23.77
N LEU A 148 24.67 9.58 -22.55
CA LEU A 148 23.38 9.56 -21.85
C LEU A 148 22.83 10.98 -21.61
N SER A 149 23.68 11.90 -21.16
CA SER A 149 23.27 13.30 -20.91
C SER A 149 22.82 14.01 -22.18
N ARG A 150 23.52 13.78 -23.30
CA ARG A 150 23.22 14.44 -24.58
C ARG A 150 21.94 13.94 -25.21
N PHE A 151 21.65 12.65 -25.07
CA PHE A 151 20.45 12.02 -25.63
C PHE A 151 19.24 12.12 -24.70
N GLY A 152 19.35 12.91 -23.61
CA GLY A 152 18.26 13.11 -22.66
C GLY A 152 17.79 11.80 -22.04
N LEU A 153 18.71 10.88 -21.74
CA LEU A 153 18.39 9.58 -21.12
C LEU A 153 18.53 9.63 -19.60
N VAL A 154 19.17 10.68 -19.07
CA VAL A 154 19.51 10.85 -17.65
C VAL A 154 19.38 12.31 -17.24
N GLU A 155 19.19 12.55 -15.94
CA GLU A 155 19.36 13.85 -15.31
C GLU A 155 20.81 14.07 -14.87
N VAL A 156 21.27 15.32 -14.85
CA VAL A 156 22.63 15.65 -14.36
C VAL A 156 22.52 16.16 -12.91
N LYS A 157 23.09 15.38 -11.99
CA LYS A 157 23.17 15.68 -10.56
C LYS A 157 24.59 16.10 -10.15
N SER A 158 24.69 16.78 -9.02
CA SER A 158 25.98 17.19 -8.44
C SER A 158 26.45 16.12 -7.46
N TYR A 159 27.61 15.51 -7.69
CA TYR A 159 28.15 14.44 -6.85
C TYR A 159 29.42 14.90 -6.13
N ARG A 160 29.30 15.79 -5.13
CA ARG A 160 30.49 16.37 -4.48
C ARG A 160 31.24 15.32 -3.65
N PRO A 161 32.58 15.34 -3.64
CA PRO A 161 33.49 16.28 -4.31
C PRO A 161 33.77 15.99 -5.81
N ASN A 162 33.26 14.88 -6.34
CA ASN A 162 33.42 14.41 -7.72
C ASN A 162 32.61 15.22 -8.76
N VAL A 163 33.10 16.41 -9.10
CA VAL A 163 32.41 17.34 -10.01
C VAL A 163 33.22 17.72 -11.25
N HIS A 164 34.29 16.98 -11.58
CA HIS A 164 35.21 17.32 -12.66
C HIS A 164 34.52 17.65 -13.99
N PHE A 165 33.50 16.88 -14.39
CA PHE A 165 32.74 17.10 -15.62
C PHE A 165 31.34 17.69 -15.41
N HIS A 166 30.97 18.12 -14.20
CA HIS A 166 29.59 18.52 -13.89
C HIS A 166 29.07 19.63 -14.82
N ASP A 167 29.80 20.74 -14.96
CA ASP A 167 29.40 21.87 -15.82
C ASP A 167 29.32 21.47 -17.30
N TYR A 168 30.15 20.51 -17.72
CA TYR A 168 30.13 19.99 -19.09
C TYR A 168 28.85 19.19 -19.35
N LEU A 169 28.55 18.23 -18.48
CA LEU A 169 27.34 17.42 -18.57
C LEU A 169 26.07 18.27 -18.46
N LYS A 170 26.06 19.28 -17.58
CA LYS A 170 24.90 20.16 -17.37
C LYS A 170 24.54 20.97 -18.61
N LYS A 171 25.54 21.39 -19.40
CA LYS A 171 25.30 22.05 -20.71
C LYS A 171 24.62 21.11 -21.69
N MET A 172 24.96 19.84 -21.68
CA MET A 172 24.34 18.83 -22.55
C MET A 172 22.90 18.55 -22.17
N GLU A 173 22.64 18.34 -20.88
CA GLU A 173 21.28 18.14 -20.36
C GLU A 173 20.41 19.37 -20.68
N SER A 174 20.93 20.59 -20.48
CA SER A 174 20.19 21.82 -20.80
C SER A 174 19.80 21.89 -22.28
N LYS A 175 20.68 21.42 -23.17
CA LYS A 175 20.38 21.33 -24.59
C LYS A 175 19.32 20.26 -24.88
N ALA A 176 19.47 19.06 -24.33
CA ALA A 176 18.49 17.97 -24.48
C ALA A 176 17.09 18.37 -23.99
N LYS A 177 16.99 19.13 -22.90
CA LYS A 177 15.74 19.72 -22.40
C LYS A 177 15.16 20.74 -23.39
N SER A 178 15.96 21.68 -23.88
CA SER A 178 15.49 22.71 -24.82
C SER A 178 15.04 22.15 -26.17
N GLU A 179 15.57 20.99 -26.56
CA GLU A 179 15.25 20.30 -27.82
C GLU A 179 14.21 19.17 -27.63
N LEU A 180 13.69 18.97 -26.39
CA LEU A 180 12.75 17.91 -26.03
C LEU A 180 13.23 16.53 -26.53
N ILE A 181 14.42 16.09 -26.11
CA ILE A 181 15.02 14.82 -26.56
C ILE A 181 14.89 13.75 -25.46
N GLY A 182 14.68 12.49 -25.82
CA GLY A 182 14.71 11.37 -24.86
C GLY A 182 13.56 11.44 -23.86
N ILE A 183 13.86 11.39 -22.56
CA ILE A 183 12.86 11.43 -21.47
C ILE A 183 12.09 12.77 -21.40
N TRP A 184 12.54 13.77 -22.17
CA TRP A 184 11.92 15.09 -22.28
C TRP A 184 10.86 15.18 -23.41
N GLN A 185 10.65 14.13 -24.22
CA GLN A 185 9.65 14.09 -25.30
C GLN A 185 8.21 13.90 -24.78
N ASN A 186 7.23 14.60 -25.37
CA ASN A 186 5.80 14.54 -25.03
C ASN A 186 5.44 14.87 -23.57
N GLN A 187 6.08 15.90 -23.00
CA GLN A 187 5.60 16.57 -21.79
C GLN A 187 4.52 17.59 -22.22
N PRO A 188 3.21 17.40 -21.93
CA PRO A 188 2.21 18.41 -22.22
C PRO A 188 2.34 19.51 -21.17
N ASP A 189 3.23 20.44 -21.46
CA ASP A 189 3.68 21.52 -20.59
C ASP A 189 4.27 21.08 -19.25
N TYR A 190 5.46 21.61 -19.00
CA TYR A 190 6.09 21.69 -17.69
C TYR A 190 5.21 22.55 -16.77
N ASN A 191 4.11 21.96 -16.29
CA ASN A 191 3.24 22.41 -15.22
C ASN A 191 2.09 21.39 -15.04
N GLY A 192 2.23 20.55 -14.01
CA GLY A 192 1.09 20.06 -13.21
C GLY A 192 0.09 19.12 -13.89
N ASP A 193 0.09 17.87 -13.39
CA ASP A 193 -1.04 16.95 -13.31
C ASP A 193 -1.35 16.01 -14.49
N ARG A 194 -1.19 14.72 -14.17
CA ARG A 194 -1.35 13.51 -14.99
C ARG A 194 -2.81 13.04 -14.99
N ASN A 195 -3.26 12.40 -16.08
CA ASN A 195 -4.23 11.30 -15.97
C ASN A 195 -4.23 10.41 -17.23
N GLY A 196 -3.87 9.13 -17.08
CA GLY A 196 -3.99 8.14 -18.16
C GLY A 196 -3.09 6.89 -18.16
N ASP A 197 -2.63 6.37 -17.01
CA ASP A 197 -2.02 5.03 -16.88
C ASP A 197 -2.89 4.16 -15.96
N LYS A 198 -3.01 2.85 -16.23
CA LYS A 198 -3.63 1.94 -15.25
C LYS A 198 -2.60 1.69 -14.15
N LEU A 199 -2.79 2.35 -13.01
CA LEU A 199 -1.90 2.29 -11.84
C LEU A 199 -1.65 0.84 -11.41
N MET A 200 -0.38 0.52 -11.10
CA MET A 200 -0.01 -0.66 -10.30
C MET A 200 -0.84 -0.64 -9.02
N ASN A 201 -1.41 -1.79 -8.64
CA ASN A 201 -2.25 -1.93 -7.46
C ASN A 201 -1.38 -2.00 -6.18
N LYS A 202 -0.54 -0.99 -5.99
CA LYS A 202 0.32 -0.84 -4.82
C LYS A 202 -0.57 -0.67 -3.60
N LYS A 203 -0.41 -1.56 -2.63
CA LYS A 203 -0.99 -1.44 -1.30
C LYS A 203 0.10 -1.40 -0.24
N THR A 204 -0.23 -0.82 0.90
CA THR A 204 0.66 -0.73 2.06
C THR A 204 -0.08 -1.22 3.29
N ILE A 205 0.55 -2.11 4.04
CA ILE A 205 0.03 -2.64 5.31
C ILE A 205 1.15 -2.66 6.35
N TYR A 206 0.78 -2.48 7.62
CA TYR A 206 1.73 -2.43 8.73
C TYR A 206 1.50 -3.61 9.67
N LEU A 207 2.53 -4.40 9.93
CA LEU A 207 2.43 -5.68 10.64
C LEU A 207 3.36 -5.67 11.85
N ALA A 208 2.79 -5.76 13.05
CA ALA A 208 3.52 -5.91 14.30
C ALA A 208 3.45 -7.37 14.75
N GLY A 209 4.59 -8.06 14.77
CA GLY A 209 4.67 -9.50 15.01
C GLY A 209 5.72 -9.90 16.04
N GLY A 210 6.06 -9.00 16.97
CA GLY A 210 7.21 -9.15 17.86
C GLY A 210 8.43 -8.38 17.34
N CYS A 211 9.64 -8.89 17.60
CA CYS A 211 10.87 -8.27 17.10
C CYS A 211 10.84 -8.13 15.56
N PHE A 212 10.86 -6.89 15.06
CA PHE A 212 10.65 -6.60 13.65
C PHE A 212 11.75 -7.12 12.71
N TRP A 213 12.92 -7.52 13.22
CA TRP A 213 14.04 -8.01 12.42
C TRP A 213 13.70 -9.33 11.73
N GLY A 214 13.04 -10.22 12.48
CA GLY A 214 12.59 -11.50 11.94
C GLY A 214 11.38 -11.33 11.01
N VAL A 215 10.52 -10.34 11.28
CA VAL A 215 9.34 -10.08 10.45
C VAL A 215 9.76 -9.51 9.10
N GLU A 216 10.62 -8.49 9.08
CA GLU A 216 11.21 -7.91 7.86
C GLU A 216 11.95 -8.98 7.04
N GLY A 217 12.91 -9.68 7.66
CA GLY A 217 13.68 -10.72 6.97
C GLY A 217 12.84 -11.91 6.49
N TYR A 218 11.65 -12.12 7.04
CA TYR A 218 10.70 -13.12 6.54
C TYR A 218 10.01 -12.63 5.26
N TYR A 219 9.47 -11.41 5.27
CA TYR A 219 8.76 -10.84 4.12
C TYR A 219 9.70 -10.54 2.94
N GLN A 220 10.94 -10.13 3.19
CA GLN A 220 11.96 -9.92 2.15
C GLN A 220 12.29 -11.21 1.35
N ARG A 221 11.99 -12.39 1.90
CA ARG A 221 12.20 -13.67 1.20
C ARG A 221 11.03 -14.09 0.32
N ILE A 222 9.89 -13.41 0.40
CA ILE A 222 8.74 -13.70 -0.46
C ILE A 222 9.09 -13.22 -1.88
N GLN A 223 9.17 -14.16 -2.82
CA GLN A 223 9.78 -13.92 -4.14
C GLN A 223 8.94 -13.03 -5.08
N THR A 224 7.65 -12.86 -4.82
CA THR A 224 6.72 -12.16 -5.71
C THR A 224 5.80 -11.23 -4.94
N GLY A 225 5.62 -10.02 -5.47
CA GLY A 225 4.64 -9.04 -4.99
C GLY A 225 5.04 -8.21 -3.78
N VAL A 226 6.14 -8.49 -3.07
CA VAL A 226 6.72 -7.54 -2.10
C VAL A 226 7.53 -6.49 -2.84
N LEU A 227 7.22 -5.21 -2.63
CA LEU A 227 7.84 -4.06 -3.33
C LEU A 227 8.85 -3.31 -2.45
N ASN A 228 8.54 -3.17 -1.16
CA ASN A 228 9.41 -2.53 -0.17
C ASN A 228 9.08 -2.99 1.25
N THR A 229 10.09 -3.00 2.12
CA THR A 229 9.97 -3.30 3.55
C THR A 229 10.76 -2.27 4.34
N GLU A 230 10.14 -1.70 5.38
CA GLU A 230 10.79 -0.78 6.31
C GLU A 230 10.36 -1.11 7.74
N VAL A 231 11.27 -1.05 8.71
CA VAL A 231 10.93 -1.28 10.12
C VAL A 231 10.84 0.02 10.90
N GLY A 232 9.94 0.06 11.88
CA GLY A 232 9.71 1.26 12.67
C GLY A 232 8.76 1.05 13.85
N TYR A 233 8.28 2.18 14.35
CA TYR A 233 7.48 2.27 15.57
C TYR A 233 6.11 2.84 15.23
N ALA A 234 5.04 2.05 15.41
CA ALA A 234 3.67 2.44 15.07
C ALA A 234 2.78 2.73 16.29
N ASN A 235 1.79 3.60 16.10
CA ASN A 235 0.64 3.86 16.97
C ASN A 235 0.96 4.22 18.44
N GLY A 236 2.00 5.04 18.63
CA GLY A 236 2.39 5.57 19.95
C GLY A 236 1.97 7.03 20.17
N LYS A 237 2.29 7.55 21.35
CA LYS A 237 1.81 8.86 21.84
C LYS A 237 2.87 9.97 21.80
N THR A 238 4.14 9.64 21.62
CA THR A 238 5.24 10.61 21.59
C THR A 238 5.70 10.89 20.16
N GLU A 239 6.38 12.01 19.96
CA GLU A 239 6.91 12.39 18.65
C GLU A 239 8.33 11.86 18.46
N ASN A 240 8.59 11.22 17.32
CA ASN A 240 9.90 10.71 16.90
C ASN A 240 10.67 9.91 17.98
N PRO A 241 10.12 8.79 18.47
CA PRO A 241 10.71 8.01 19.54
C PRO A 241 12.02 7.32 19.11
N THR A 242 12.95 7.18 20.05
CA THR A 242 14.13 6.31 19.88
C THR A 242 13.82 4.87 20.29
N TYR A 243 14.61 3.90 19.81
CA TYR A 243 14.47 2.50 20.21
C TYR A 243 14.45 2.31 21.74
N GLN A 244 15.27 3.08 22.46
CA GLN A 244 15.39 3.02 23.92
C GLN A 244 14.11 3.49 24.63
N GLU A 245 13.45 4.51 24.08
CA GLU A 245 12.19 5.03 24.63
C GLU A 245 11.04 4.05 24.37
N VAL A 246 10.99 3.45 23.19
CA VAL A 246 10.01 2.39 22.85
C VAL A 246 10.19 1.18 23.75
N CYS A 247 11.43 0.70 23.93
CA CYS A 247 11.73 -0.40 24.85
C CYS A 247 11.43 -0.09 26.32
N GLY A 248 11.35 1.20 26.69
CA GLY A 248 10.92 1.63 28.02
C GLY A 248 9.44 1.36 28.31
N GLY A 249 8.61 1.17 27.29
CA GLY A 249 7.20 0.74 27.39
C GLY A 249 6.17 1.87 27.60
N ASP A 250 6.58 3.08 27.95
CA ASP A 250 5.68 4.18 28.30
C ASP A 250 5.15 4.97 27.07
N THR A 251 5.77 4.79 25.90
CA THR A 251 5.42 5.56 24.70
C THR A 251 4.18 5.02 23.96
N GLY A 252 3.81 3.76 24.20
CA GLY A 252 2.70 3.07 23.54
C GLY A 252 3.02 2.52 22.13
N PHE A 253 4.20 2.82 21.59
CA PHE A 253 4.63 2.36 20.27
C PHE A 253 4.82 0.84 20.20
N VAL A 254 4.70 0.30 18.98
CA VAL A 254 4.91 -1.12 18.66
C VAL A 254 5.96 -1.26 17.57
N GLU A 255 6.85 -2.24 17.72
CA GLU A 255 7.75 -2.63 16.64
C GLU A 255 6.94 -3.20 15.47
N THR A 256 7.09 -2.57 14.31
CA THR A 256 6.19 -2.77 13.17
C THR A 256 6.97 -2.79 11.87
N LEU A 257 6.64 -3.74 11.00
CA LEU A 257 7.04 -3.76 9.59
C LEU A 257 6.02 -2.93 8.78
N LYS A 258 6.49 -1.93 8.02
CA LYS A 258 5.78 -1.36 6.89
C LYS A 258 6.06 -2.22 5.67
N LEU A 259 5.02 -2.81 5.10
CA LEU A 259 5.09 -3.64 3.91
C LEU A 259 4.37 -2.94 2.76
N GLU A 260 5.09 -2.64 1.68
CA GLU A 260 4.52 -2.21 0.43
C GLU A 260 4.51 -3.39 -0.54
N TYR A 261 3.37 -3.66 -1.18
CA TYR A 261 3.19 -4.85 -2.01
C TYR A 261 2.29 -4.56 -3.21
N ASP A 262 2.47 -5.33 -4.28
CA ASP A 262 1.60 -5.32 -5.46
C ASP A 262 0.46 -6.32 -5.23
N ALA A 263 -0.74 -5.80 -4.97
CA ALA A 263 -1.91 -6.61 -4.65
C ALA A 263 -2.39 -7.49 -5.82
N ASP A 264 -1.89 -7.27 -7.04
CA ASP A 264 -2.14 -8.16 -8.18
C ASP A 264 -1.23 -9.41 -8.18
N GLN A 265 -0.11 -9.38 -7.42
CA GLN A 265 0.87 -10.48 -7.32
C GLN A 265 0.92 -11.15 -5.93
N LEU A 266 0.65 -10.38 -4.87
CA LEU A 266 0.58 -10.85 -3.49
C LEU A 266 -0.68 -10.27 -2.86
N SER A 267 -1.72 -11.07 -2.72
CA SER A 267 -2.99 -10.60 -2.14
C SER A 267 -2.86 -10.32 -0.64
N LEU A 268 -3.71 -9.43 -0.11
CA LEU A 268 -3.79 -9.16 1.33
C LEU A 268 -4.00 -10.45 2.14
N ARG A 269 -4.84 -11.37 1.66
CA ARG A 269 -5.00 -12.70 2.25
C ARG A 269 -3.71 -13.49 2.37
N GLU A 270 -2.86 -13.49 1.33
CA GLU A 270 -1.57 -14.17 1.36
C GLU A 270 -0.62 -13.50 2.36
N VAL A 271 -0.60 -12.17 2.42
CA VAL A 271 0.13 -11.41 3.45
C VAL A 271 -0.32 -11.85 4.85
N LEU A 272 -1.62 -11.84 5.13
CA LEU A 272 -2.14 -12.24 6.45
C LEU A 272 -1.85 -13.70 6.80
N ALA A 273 -1.85 -14.59 5.80
CA ALA A 273 -1.48 -15.99 6.00
C ALA A 273 -0.01 -16.17 6.35
N HIS A 274 0.87 -15.42 5.69
CA HIS A 274 2.27 -15.33 6.06
C HIS A 274 2.48 -14.78 7.48
N PHE A 275 1.73 -13.75 7.88
CA PHE A 275 1.77 -13.18 9.23
C PHE A 275 1.38 -14.21 10.32
N PHE A 276 0.26 -14.91 10.15
CA PHE A 276 -0.20 -15.94 11.10
C PHE A 276 0.73 -17.14 11.20
N ARG A 277 1.58 -17.37 10.19
CA ARG A 277 2.57 -18.45 10.19
C ARG A 277 3.74 -18.18 11.13
N ILE A 278 4.04 -16.91 11.39
CA ILE A 278 5.23 -16.47 12.12
C ILE A 278 4.93 -15.85 13.49
N VAL A 279 3.67 -15.55 13.79
CA VAL A 279 3.20 -14.94 15.05
C VAL A 279 2.42 -15.95 15.91
N ASP A 280 2.57 -15.90 17.24
CA ASP A 280 1.62 -16.50 18.19
C ASP A 280 0.48 -15.50 18.44
N PRO A 281 -0.72 -15.73 17.88
CA PRO A 281 -1.80 -14.75 17.96
C PRO A 281 -2.51 -14.76 19.32
N THR A 282 -2.08 -15.59 20.29
CA THR A 282 -2.78 -15.80 21.57
C THR A 282 -2.07 -15.16 22.77
N THR A 283 -0.95 -14.47 22.53
CA THR A 283 -0.14 -13.81 23.56
C THR A 283 -0.13 -12.30 23.35
N ALA A 284 -0.64 -11.56 24.35
CA ALA A 284 -0.89 -10.12 24.22
C ALA A 284 0.40 -9.31 24.07
N ASP A 285 1.31 -9.33 25.04
CA ASP A 285 2.53 -8.48 25.03
C ASP A 285 3.80 -9.33 24.95
N ARG A 286 3.81 -10.33 24.07
CA ARG A 286 4.93 -11.26 23.92
C ARG A 286 4.92 -12.00 22.58
N GLN A 287 6.10 -12.15 21.98
CA GLN A 287 6.38 -13.09 20.90
C GLN A 287 7.71 -13.80 21.15
N GLY A 288 7.69 -15.14 21.20
CA GLY A 288 8.88 -15.91 21.58
C GLY A 288 9.42 -15.51 22.97
N ASN A 289 10.69 -15.10 23.01
CA ASN A 289 11.36 -14.62 24.23
C ASN A 289 11.23 -13.11 24.45
N ASP A 290 10.66 -12.39 23.49
CA ASP A 290 10.55 -10.93 23.49
C ASP A 290 9.26 -10.54 24.23
N ILE A 291 9.41 -9.91 25.41
CA ILE A 291 8.30 -9.59 26.34
C ILE A 291 8.22 -8.09 26.53
N GLY A 292 7.03 -7.53 26.34
CA GLY A 292 6.76 -6.10 26.46
C GLY A 292 5.66 -5.66 25.51
N SER A 293 5.00 -4.54 25.83
CA SER A 293 3.91 -4.00 25.03
C SER A 293 4.34 -3.62 23.62
N GLN A 294 5.62 -3.33 23.39
CA GLN A 294 6.18 -3.05 22.07
C GLN A 294 6.24 -4.28 21.15
N TYR A 295 6.06 -5.49 21.70
CA TYR A 295 6.06 -6.76 20.96
C TYR A 295 4.66 -7.36 20.81
N ARG A 296 3.61 -6.60 21.16
CA ARG A 296 2.24 -7.06 20.99
C ARG A 296 1.90 -7.27 19.51
N PRO A 297 1.11 -8.28 19.17
CA PRO A 297 0.79 -8.53 17.78
C PRO A 297 -0.32 -7.58 17.31
N GLY A 298 -0.13 -6.96 16.15
CA GLY A 298 -1.06 -5.98 15.61
C GLY A 298 -1.00 -5.88 14.08
N ILE A 299 -2.12 -5.49 13.47
CA ILE A 299 -2.22 -5.22 12.04
C ILE A 299 -2.79 -3.81 11.88
N TYR A 300 -2.03 -2.92 11.25
CA TYR A 300 -2.42 -1.54 11.04
C TYR A 300 -2.58 -1.22 9.56
N TYR A 301 -3.77 -0.76 9.19
CA TYR A 301 -4.11 -0.48 7.79
C TYR A 301 -4.07 1.02 7.49
N VAL A 302 -3.73 1.34 6.24
CA VAL A 302 -3.81 2.70 5.69
C VAL A 302 -5.02 2.83 4.77
N ASP A 303 -5.26 1.80 3.95
CA ASP A 303 -6.46 1.69 3.13
C ASP A 303 -7.57 1.03 3.98
N GLU A 304 -8.62 1.79 4.27
CA GLU A 304 -9.76 1.34 5.06
C GLU A 304 -10.53 0.19 4.39
N SER A 305 -10.41 0.04 3.05
CA SER A 305 -11.04 -1.08 2.34
C SER A 305 -10.44 -2.44 2.71
N ASP A 306 -9.25 -2.47 3.31
CA ASP A 306 -8.58 -3.69 3.78
C ASP A 306 -9.15 -4.23 5.09
N PHE A 307 -9.82 -3.39 5.89
CA PHE A 307 -10.28 -3.74 7.24
C PHE A 307 -11.17 -4.99 7.27
N ALA A 308 -12.14 -5.06 6.36
CA ALA A 308 -13.07 -6.18 6.29
C ALA A 308 -12.34 -7.51 6.01
N GLU A 309 -11.41 -7.51 5.04
CA GLU A 309 -10.63 -8.70 4.70
C GLU A 309 -9.69 -9.14 5.83
N ILE A 310 -9.09 -8.19 6.56
CA ILE A 310 -8.25 -8.46 7.74
C ILE A 310 -9.05 -9.15 8.83
N CYS A 311 -10.20 -8.59 9.19
CA CYS A 311 -11.06 -9.19 10.20
C CYS A 311 -11.57 -10.57 9.76
N ASP A 312 -11.96 -10.74 8.50
CA ASP A 312 -12.47 -12.00 7.97
C ASP A 312 -11.42 -13.10 8.05
N TYR A 313 -10.17 -12.76 7.74
CA TYR A 313 -9.05 -13.68 7.86
C TYR A 313 -8.78 -14.09 9.30
N ILE A 314 -8.70 -13.13 10.24
CA ILE A 314 -8.44 -13.41 11.67
C ILE A 314 -9.52 -14.32 12.25
N ASP A 315 -10.78 -14.04 11.95
CA ASP A 315 -11.89 -14.81 12.50
C ASP A 315 -11.93 -16.25 11.95
N ALA A 316 -11.60 -16.44 10.68
CA ALA A 316 -11.45 -17.77 10.08
C ALA A 316 -10.36 -18.64 10.75
N ARG A 317 -9.44 -18.01 11.50
CA ARG A 317 -8.35 -18.67 12.25
C ARG A 317 -8.67 -18.94 13.72
N ARG A 318 -9.69 -18.33 14.32
CA ARG A 318 -10.00 -18.51 15.77
C ARG A 318 -10.17 -19.98 16.17
N LYS A 319 -10.81 -20.78 15.31
CA LYS A 319 -11.03 -22.22 15.54
C LYS A 319 -9.73 -23.03 15.66
N ASP A 320 -8.64 -22.52 15.11
CA ASP A 320 -7.34 -23.19 15.09
C ASP A 320 -6.61 -23.03 16.44
N TYR A 321 -7.13 -22.18 17.34
CA TYR A 321 -6.56 -21.88 18.65
C TYR A 321 -7.55 -22.15 19.79
N SER A 322 -7.06 -22.76 20.87
CA SER A 322 -7.87 -22.99 22.09
C SER A 322 -7.99 -21.75 22.99
N LYS A 323 -7.10 -20.78 22.80
CA LYS A 323 -7.11 -19.47 23.46
C LYS A 323 -7.58 -18.43 22.46
N GLY A 324 -8.21 -17.36 22.95
CA GLY A 324 -8.64 -16.24 22.11
C GLY A 324 -7.46 -15.59 21.40
N ILE A 325 -7.66 -15.23 20.13
CA ILE A 325 -6.74 -14.38 19.38
C ILE A 325 -6.81 -12.97 19.96
N VAL A 326 -5.65 -12.37 20.21
CA VAL A 326 -5.44 -11.06 20.82
C VAL A 326 -4.73 -10.07 19.90
N ILE A 327 -4.64 -10.38 18.59
CA ILE A 327 -4.11 -9.46 17.58
C ILE A 327 -5.00 -8.22 17.54
N GLU A 328 -4.43 -7.04 17.74
CA GLU A 328 -5.14 -5.78 17.58
C GLU A 328 -5.22 -5.35 16.11
N VAL A 329 -6.33 -4.72 15.70
CA VAL A 329 -6.54 -4.23 14.33
C VAL A 329 -7.02 -2.79 14.43
N TYR A 330 -6.20 -1.86 13.95
CA TYR A 330 -6.49 -0.42 14.02
C TYR A 330 -6.03 0.29 12.75
N PRO A 331 -6.58 1.46 12.40
CA PRO A 331 -5.96 2.31 11.40
C PRO A 331 -4.55 2.73 11.88
N LEU A 332 -3.63 2.94 10.93
CA LEU A 332 -2.32 3.49 11.24
C LEU A 332 -2.47 4.97 11.64
N SER A 333 -2.11 5.31 12.88
CA SER A 333 -2.17 6.69 13.37
C SER A 333 -0.86 7.44 13.17
N ASN A 334 0.27 6.78 13.40
CA ASN A 334 1.62 7.32 13.17
C ASN A 334 2.62 6.17 12.99
N PHE A 335 3.69 6.45 12.26
CA PHE A 335 4.82 5.55 12.06
C PHE A 335 6.10 6.37 12.02
N TYR A 336 7.09 5.96 12.80
CA TYR A 336 8.43 6.55 12.77
C TYR A 336 9.44 5.47 12.40
N ASP A 337 10.28 5.77 11.42
CA ASP A 337 11.32 4.86 10.98
C ASP A 337 12.25 4.50 12.15
N ALA A 338 12.56 3.22 12.29
CA ALA A 338 13.61 2.81 13.18
C ALA A 338 14.97 3.26 12.62
N GLU A 339 15.94 3.39 13.53
CA GLU A 339 17.30 3.79 13.19
C GLU A 339 17.91 2.88 12.11
N THR A 340 18.81 3.42 11.27
CA THR A 340 19.32 2.72 10.06
C THR A 340 20.03 1.39 10.32
N TYR A 341 20.43 1.12 11.57
CA TYR A 341 21.01 -0.16 11.95
C TYR A 341 19.95 -1.26 12.17
N HIS A 342 18.68 -0.89 12.37
CA HIS A 342 17.56 -1.82 12.47
C HIS A 342 17.00 -2.23 11.10
N GLN A 343 17.07 -1.33 10.10
CA GLN A 343 16.68 -1.64 8.71
C GLN A 343 17.56 -2.78 8.16
N ASP A 344 16.98 -3.72 7.43
CA ASP A 344 17.70 -4.86 6.80
C ASP A 344 18.65 -5.58 7.78
N TYR A 345 18.25 -5.70 9.05
CA TYR A 345 19.18 -6.11 10.11
C TYR A 345 19.78 -7.49 9.84
N LEU A 346 18.99 -8.45 9.36
CA LEU A 346 19.43 -9.83 9.09
C LEU A 346 20.22 -9.96 7.79
N ASP A 347 20.07 -9.04 6.84
CA ASP A 347 20.97 -8.97 5.66
C ASP A 347 22.35 -8.45 6.06
N LYS A 348 22.38 -7.43 6.92
CA LYS A 348 23.62 -6.88 7.50
C LYS A 348 24.27 -7.85 8.49
N ASN A 349 23.46 -8.62 9.22
CA ASN A 349 23.88 -9.55 10.26
C ASN A 349 23.24 -10.93 10.06
N PRO A 350 23.74 -11.77 9.14
CA PRO A 350 23.11 -13.07 8.82
C PRO A 350 23.02 -14.06 9.98
N SER A 351 23.83 -13.89 11.04
CA SER A 351 23.78 -14.68 12.27
C SER A 351 23.15 -13.92 13.45
N GLY A 352 22.42 -12.84 13.16
CA GLY A 352 21.70 -12.02 14.13
C GLY A 352 20.58 -12.79 14.84
N TYR A 353 20.06 -12.20 15.92
CA TYR A 353 18.93 -12.77 16.64
C TYR A 353 17.68 -12.80 15.76
N CYS A 354 17.02 -13.95 15.71
CA CYS A 354 15.72 -14.11 15.07
C CYS A 354 14.97 -15.25 15.76
N HIS A 355 13.76 -14.97 16.28
CA HIS A 355 12.89 -16.01 16.85
C HIS A 355 12.00 -16.67 15.80
N ILE A 356 11.91 -16.09 14.59
CA ILE A 356 11.12 -16.58 13.45
C ILE A 356 11.95 -17.55 12.61
N ASN A 357 11.31 -18.63 12.14
CA ASN A 357 11.93 -19.53 11.16
C ASN A 357 11.76 -18.97 9.73
N LEU A 358 12.80 -18.30 9.22
CA LEU A 358 12.77 -17.65 7.90
C LEU A 358 12.54 -18.62 6.72
N ASP A 359 12.93 -19.89 6.87
CA ASP A 359 12.74 -20.91 5.81
C ASP A 359 11.27 -21.25 5.57
N LEU A 360 10.37 -20.74 6.42
CA LEU A 360 8.93 -20.82 6.18
C LEU A 360 8.48 -19.87 5.05
N ALA A 361 9.25 -18.84 4.66
CA ALA A 361 8.89 -17.94 3.56
C ALA A 361 8.99 -18.65 2.20
N ASP A 362 9.99 -19.52 2.04
CA ASP A 362 10.22 -20.29 0.81
C ASP A 362 9.22 -21.44 0.59
N LYS A 363 8.36 -21.70 1.58
CA LYS A 363 7.36 -22.77 1.51
C LYS A 363 6.03 -22.20 1.05
N PRO A 364 5.39 -22.79 0.02
CA PRO A 364 4.10 -22.32 -0.45
C PRO A 364 3.07 -22.38 0.67
N LEU A 365 2.16 -21.39 0.71
CA LEU A 365 1.01 -21.39 1.59
C LEU A 365 0.10 -22.57 1.24
N THR A 366 -0.40 -23.24 2.28
CA THR A 366 -1.36 -24.34 2.12
C THR A 366 -2.76 -23.80 1.82
N LYS A 367 -3.64 -24.66 1.30
CA LYS A 367 -5.03 -24.29 1.09
C LYS A 367 -5.74 -23.97 2.40
N GLU A 368 -5.35 -24.63 3.48
CA GLU A 368 -5.88 -24.40 4.82
C GLU A 368 -5.48 -23.01 5.35
N GLU A 369 -4.21 -22.63 5.17
CA GLU A 369 -3.72 -21.27 5.51
C GLU A 369 -4.44 -20.20 4.68
N LEU A 370 -4.71 -20.46 3.41
CA LEU A 370 -5.46 -19.52 2.54
C LEU A 370 -6.98 -19.62 2.67
N ALA A 371 -7.51 -20.63 3.37
CA ALA A 371 -8.94 -20.86 3.44
C ALA A 371 -9.61 -19.79 4.29
N VAL A 372 -10.16 -18.80 3.60
CA VAL A 372 -11.32 -18.05 4.06
C VAL A 372 -12.53 -18.73 3.39
N PRO A 373 -13.45 -19.34 4.16
CA PRO A 373 -14.61 -19.99 3.59
C PRO A 373 -15.41 -18.99 2.75
N GLU A 374 -15.78 -19.39 1.53
CA GLU A 374 -16.59 -18.57 0.63
C GLU A 374 -17.83 -18.08 1.37
N LEU A 375 -18.10 -16.77 1.26
CA LEU A 375 -19.37 -16.16 1.64
C LEU A 375 -20.49 -16.96 0.98
N LYS A 376 -21.11 -17.87 1.74
CA LYS A 376 -22.46 -18.29 1.39
C LYS A 376 -23.32 -17.07 1.59
N GLU A 377 -23.92 -16.60 0.50
CA GLU A 377 -25.05 -15.66 0.50
C GLU A 377 -26.02 -16.08 1.60
N SER A 378 -25.96 -15.41 2.76
CA SER A 378 -26.76 -15.78 3.90
C SER A 378 -28.12 -15.12 3.77
N ARG A 379 -29.04 -15.78 3.09
CA ARG A 379 -30.43 -15.72 3.54
C ARG A 379 -30.48 -16.36 4.94
N ALA A 380 -31.13 -15.69 5.88
CA ALA A 380 -31.29 -16.07 7.27
C ALA A 380 -31.54 -17.59 7.47
N GLU A 381 -30.47 -18.34 7.74
CA GLU A 381 -30.54 -19.73 8.24
C GLU A 381 -30.08 -19.80 9.71
N GLY A 382 -29.77 -18.66 10.33
CA GLY A 382 -29.35 -18.54 11.72
C GLY A 382 -30.47 -18.79 12.73
N GLU A 383 -30.13 -19.32 13.90
CA GLU A 383 -31.08 -19.46 15.02
C GLU A 383 -31.46 -18.06 15.55
N LYS A 384 -32.75 -17.75 15.62
CA LYS A 384 -33.25 -16.48 16.18
C LYS A 384 -32.87 -16.37 17.65
N VAL A 385 -32.36 -15.22 18.05
CA VAL A 385 -31.93 -14.89 19.42
C VAL A 385 -33.01 -14.07 20.12
N ASP A 386 -33.11 -14.21 21.45
CA ASP A 386 -34.03 -13.43 22.25
C ASP A 386 -33.64 -11.94 22.25
N ALA A 387 -34.49 -11.09 21.66
CA ALA A 387 -34.31 -9.64 21.59
C ALA A 387 -34.16 -9.01 22.99
N ALA A 388 -34.74 -9.61 24.03
CA ALA A 388 -34.60 -9.16 25.40
C ALA A 388 -33.15 -9.23 25.92
N GLN A 389 -32.21 -9.86 25.21
CA GLN A 389 -30.78 -9.78 25.54
C GLN A 389 -30.18 -8.41 25.22
N PHE A 390 -30.61 -7.80 24.11
CA PHE A 390 -30.03 -6.59 23.53
C PHE A 390 -30.84 -5.33 23.83
N GLU A 391 -32.16 -5.45 23.92
CA GLU A 391 -33.06 -4.29 24.04
C GLU A 391 -33.35 -3.87 25.48
N ARG A 392 -32.64 -4.40 26.48
CA ARG A 392 -32.89 -4.13 27.92
C ARG A 392 -32.78 -2.66 28.33
N HIS A 393 -32.04 -1.88 27.55
CA HIS A 393 -31.78 -0.46 27.78
C HIS A 393 -32.60 0.46 26.86
N VAL A 394 -33.47 -0.12 26.02
CA VAL A 394 -34.38 0.62 25.15
C VAL A 394 -35.57 1.10 25.98
N GLY A 395 -35.93 2.38 25.85
CA GLY A 395 -37.01 3.00 26.62
C GLY A 395 -38.38 2.36 26.34
N GLU A 396 -39.37 2.64 27.21
CA GLU A 396 -40.72 2.04 27.14
C GLU A 396 -41.57 2.48 25.93
N PHE A 397 -41.01 3.28 25.02
CA PHE A 397 -41.71 3.65 23.79
C PHE A 397 -41.81 2.42 22.87
N ALA A 398 -43.03 1.99 22.57
CA ALA A 398 -43.32 0.85 21.70
C ALA A 398 -44.15 1.33 20.49
N ASP A 399 -43.54 1.33 19.30
CA ASP A 399 -44.28 1.57 18.06
C ASP A 399 -45.00 0.27 17.65
N ASN A 400 -46.33 0.28 17.64
CA ASN A 400 -47.15 -0.87 17.24
C ASN A 400 -47.63 -0.77 15.78
N ARG A 401 -47.12 0.21 15.02
CA ARG A 401 -47.40 0.30 13.59
C ARG A 401 -46.80 -0.91 12.87
N LYS A 402 -47.42 -1.25 11.74
CA LYS A 402 -46.95 -2.32 10.87
C LYS A 402 -46.53 -1.76 9.52
N TYR A 403 -45.30 -2.07 9.15
CA TYR A 403 -44.70 -1.73 7.87
C TYR A 403 -44.75 -2.96 6.96
N THR A 404 -44.80 -2.74 5.65
CA THR A 404 -44.98 -3.84 4.69
C THR A 404 -43.80 -3.86 3.73
N ARG A 405 -43.16 -5.03 3.61
CA ARG A 405 -42.14 -5.27 2.59
C ARG A 405 -42.76 -5.23 1.18
N PRO A 406 -42.27 -4.38 0.27
CA PRO A 406 -42.64 -4.43 -1.15
C PRO A 406 -42.26 -5.76 -1.82
N SER A 407 -42.80 -6.01 -3.01
CA SER A 407 -42.43 -7.20 -3.79
C SER A 407 -41.00 -7.09 -4.34
N ASP A 408 -40.34 -8.23 -4.59
CA ASP A 408 -38.97 -8.25 -5.13
C ASP A 408 -38.83 -7.44 -6.44
N GLU A 409 -39.85 -7.49 -7.30
CA GLU A 409 -39.88 -6.74 -8.55
C GLU A 409 -39.93 -5.22 -8.33
N GLU A 410 -40.63 -4.77 -7.29
CA GLU A 410 -40.65 -3.36 -6.90
C GLU A 410 -39.30 -2.95 -6.30
N LEU A 411 -38.73 -3.77 -5.43
CA LEU A 411 -37.42 -3.50 -4.81
C LEU A 411 -36.31 -3.35 -5.85
N ARG A 412 -36.27 -4.22 -6.87
CA ARG A 412 -35.30 -4.11 -7.98
C ARG A 412 -35.47 -2.86 -8.84
N ARG A 413 -36.63 -2.18 -8.77
CA ARG A 413 -36.88 -0.93 -9.49
C ARG A 413 -36.61 0.30 -8.63
N SER A 414 -36.86 0.22 -7.32
CA SER A 414 -36.79 1.36 -6.41
C SER A 414 -35.43 1.52 -5.73
N LEU A 415 -34.72 0.42 -5.48
CA LEU A 415 -33.42 0.43 -4.80
C LEU A 415 -32.27 0.51 -5.81
N THR A 416 -31.16 1.09 -5.39
CA THR A 416 -29.89 0.93 -6.11
C THR A 416 -29.37 -0.50 -5.99
N ASP A 417 -28.44 -0.89 -6.87
CA ASP A 417 -27.83 -2.22 -6.82
C ASP A 417 -27.18 -2.52 -5.46
N LEU A 418 -26.55 -1.52 -4.83
CA LEU A 418 -25.93 -1.68 -3.50
C LEU A 418 -26.99 -1.85 -2.42
N GLN A 419 -28.02 -0.99 -2.39
CA GLN A 419 -29.12 -1.07 -1.42
C GLN A 419 -29.85 -2.41 -1.51
N TYR A 420 -30.10 -2.91 -2.73
CA TYR A 420 -30.70 -4.21 -2.94
C TYR A 420 -29.80 -5.33 -2.39
N LYS A 421 -28.50 -5.35 -2.75
CA LYS A 421 -27.56 -6.38 -2.29
C LYS A 421 -27.41 -6.39 -0.77
N VAL A 422 -27.31 -5.22 -0.16
CA VAL A 422 -27.20 -5.10 1.30
C VAL A 422 -28.47 -5.64 1.96
N THR A 423 -29.63 -5.07 1.63
CA THR A 423 -30.87 -5.38 2.34
C THR A 423 -31.44 -6.76 2.04
N GLN A 424 -31.27 -7.27 0.81
CA GLN A 424 -31.91 -8.51 0.36
C GLN A 424 -30.97 -9.72 0.32
N ASP A 425 -29.69 -9.49 0.02
CA ASP A 425 -28.69 -10.54 -0.18
C ASP A 425 -27.69 -10.64 1.00
N GLY A 426 -27.80 -9.76 2.00
CA GLY A 426 -26.94 -9.77 3.19
C GLY A 426 -25.53 -9.24 2.93
N ALA A 427 -25.34 -8.41 1.90
CA ALA A 427 -24.05 -7.79 1.63
C ALA A 427 -23.72 -6.68 2.65
N THR A 428 -22.46 -6.29 2.70
CA THR A 428 -21.97 -5.15 3.48
C THR A 428 -21.39 -4.09 2.54
N GLU A 429 -21.77 -2.83 2.74
CA GLU A 429 -21.20 -1.70 2.00
C GLU A 429 -19.76 -1.38 2.47
N ARG A 430 -19.03 -0.56 1.71
CA ARG A 430 -17.66 -0.21 2.08
C ARG A 430 -17.63 0.71 3.31
N PRO A 431 -16.67 0.50 4.23
CA PRO A 431 -16.51 1.41 5.37
C PRO A 431 -16.10 2.80 4.86
N PHE A 432 -16.54 3.85 5.56
CA PHE A 432 -16.28 5.29 5.37
C PHE A 432 -16.77 5.89 4.03
N ASP A 433 -16.94 5.08 2.99
CA ASP A 433 -17.51 5.45 1.69
C ASP A 433 -19.04 5.23 1.69
N ASN A 434 -19.73 5.87 2.64
CA ASN A 434 -21.17 5.78 2.75
C ASN A 434 -21.80 7.04 3.36
N GLU A 435 -23.08 7.25 3.06
CA GLU A 435 -23.77 8.52 3.29
C GLU A 435 -23.88 8.88 4.77
N PHE A 436 -24.04 7.88 5.65
CA PHE A 436 -24.39 8.13 7.05
C PHE A 436 -23.27 7.87 8.05
N ASP A 437 -22.07 7.44 7.65
CA ASP A 437 -20.95 7.25 8.58
C ASP A 437 -20.62 8.54 9.35
N ASP A 438 -20.28 9.61 8.64
CA ASP A 438 -19.97 10.93 9.20
C ASP A 438 -21.18 11.86 9.37
N HIS A 439 -22.38 11.39 9.03
CA HIS A 439 -23.60 12.16 9.17
C HIS A 439 -23.97 12.39 10.65
N ARG A 440 -24.37 13.62 10.99
CA ARG A 440 -24.67 14.08 12.37
C ARG A 440 -25.94 14.94 12.48
N GLU A 441 -26.73 15.08 11.41
CA GLU A 441 -27.95 15.89 11.46
C GLU A 441 -29.00 15.27 12.41
N LYS A 442 -29.84 16.13 13.00
CA LYS A 442 -30.92 15.69 13.87
C LYS A 442 -32.05 15.08 13.05
N GLY A 443 -32.45 13.86 13.37
CA GLY A 443 -33.52 13.16 12.67
C GLY A 443 -33.58 11.68 13.03
N ILE A 444 -34.24 10.91 12.18
CA ILE A 444 -34.34 9.44 12.32
C ILE A 444 -33.79 8.73 11.09
N TYR A 445 -33.34 7.50 11.30
CA TYR A 445 -32.95 6.58 10.24
C TYR A 445 -34.03 5.50 10.13
N VAL A 446 -34.65 5.43 8.96
CA VAL A 446 -35.70 4.45 8.65
C VAL A 446 -35.17 3.37 7.72
N ASP A 447 -35.77 2.19 7.75
CA ASP A 447 -35.52 1.12 6.78
C ASP A 447 -35.83 1.63 5.37
N ILE A 448 -34.84 1.57 4.48
CA ILE A 448 -35.01 2.03 3.09
C ILE A 448 -36.05 1.20 2.31
N VAL A 449 -36.33 -0.03 2.74
CA VAL A 449 -37.27 -0.96 2.10
C VAL A 449 -38.71 -0.65 2.47
N SER A 450 -38.98 -0.37 3.75
CA SER A 450 -40.34 -0.32 4.29
C SER A 450 -40.74 1.03 4.89
N GLY A 451 -39.76 1.89 5.19
CA GLY A 451 -39.95 3.13 5.93
C GLY A 451 -40.13 2.94 7.44
N GLU A 452 -39.92 1.73 7.97
CA GLU A 452 -39.95 1.46 9.41
C GLU A 452 -38.85 2.26 10.15
N PRO A 453 -39.15 3.05 11.19
CA PRO A 453 -38.14 3.73 11.99
C PRO A 453 -37.27 2.76 12.77
N LEU A 454 -35.95 2.84 12.58
CA LEU A 454 -34.99 1.91 13.19
C LEU A 454 -34.14 2.59 14.26
N PHE A 455 -33.61 3.78 13.97
CA PHE A 455 -32.65 4.46 14.86
C PHE A 455 -32.90 5.97 14.95
N SER A 456 -32.53 6.55 16.09
CA SER A 456 -32.52 8.01 16.32
C SER A 456 -31.11 8.57 16.15
N SER A 457 -30.97 9.79 15.63
CA SER A 457 -29.70 10.51 15.59
C SER A 457 -29.10 10.75 16.97
N THR A 458 -29.91 10.77 18.04
CA THR A 458 -29.45 10.97 19.43
C THR A 458 -28.64 9.79 19.96
N ASP A 459 -28.87 8.61 19.40
CA ASP A 459 -28.23 7.36 19.81
C ASP A 459 -27.08 6.98 18.87
N LYS A 460 -26.87 7.77 17.80
CA LYS A 460 -25.75 7.63 16.87
C LYS A 460 -24.47 8.17 17.51
N PHE A 461 -23.37 7.45 17.33
CA PHE A 461 -22.06 7.90 17.77
C PHE A 461 -20.99 7.54 16.74
N ASP A 462 -19.84 8.20 16.86
CA ASP A 462 -18.67 7.90 16.05
C ASP A 462 -17.91 6.75 16.70
N SER A 463 -17.87 5.59 16.04
CA SER A 463 -17.11 4.44 16.51
C SER A 463 -15.78 4.25 15.77
N GLY A 464 -15.49 5.07 14.75
CA GLY A 464 -14.34 4.89 13.86
C GLY A 464 -14.31 3.56 13.10
N CYS A 465 -15.46 2.87 12.94
CA CYS A 465 -15.50 1.60 12.20
C CYS A 465 -15.87 1.77 10.72
N GLY A 466 -16.24 2.99 10.29
CA GLY A 466 -16.63 3.29 8.93
C GLY A 466 -18.09 2.99 8.57
N TRP A 467 -18.93 2.68 9.55
CA TRP A 467 -20.37 2.52 9.32
C TRP A 467 -21.15 3.29 10.39
N PRO A 468 -22.35 3.81 10.08
CA PRO A 468 -23.18 4.46 11.07
C PRO A 468 -23.44 3.51 12.24
N SER A 469 -22.97 3.96 13.40
CA SER A 469 -23.02 3.19 14.64
C SER A 469 -24.01 3.80 15.63
N PHE A 470 -24.86 2.95 16.19
CA PHE A 470 -25.89 3.35 17.16
C PHE A 470 -25.73 2.56 18.46
N SER A 471 -26.12 3.18 19.58
CA SER A 471 -26.05 2.52 20.90
C SER A 471 -27.27 1.65 21.20
N LYS A 472 -28.43 1.95 20.57
CA LYS A 472 -29.69 1.22 20.72
C LYS A 472 -30.66 1.52 19.57
N PRO A 473 -31.65 0.64 19.30
CA PRO A 473 -32.76 0.95 18.41
C PRO A 473 -33.69 2.01 18.99
N ILE A 474 -34.49 2.61 18.11
CA ILE A 474 -35.43 3.69 18.45
C ILE A 474 -36.59 3.21 19.34
N SER A 475 -36.98 1.94 19.23
CA SER A 475 -38.04 1.34 20.04
C SER A 475 -37.88 -0.18 20.14
N GLN A 476 -38.53 -0.80 21.13
CA GLN A 476 -38.44 -2.26 21.31
C GLN A 476 -39.17 -3.00 20.18
N GLY A 477 -38.58 -4.10 19.71
CA GLY A 477 -39.19 -5.00 18.75
C GLY A 477 -39.14 -4.56 17.28
N VAL A 478 -38.43 -3.47 16.96
CA VAL A 478 -38.19 -3.05 15.56
C VAL A 478 -37.05 -3.84 14.90
N LEU A 479 -36.25 -4.56 15.71
CA LEU A 479 -35.15 -5.38 15.24
C LEU A 479 -35.37 -6.85 15.56
N ASP A 480 -34.99 -7.71 14.63
CA ASP A 480 -34.79 -9.13 14.86
C ASP A 480 -33.30 -9.47 14.89
N TYR A 481 -32.95 -10.42 15.78
CA TYR A 481 -31.58 -10.82 16.06
C TYR A 481 -31.39 -12.29 15.69
N TYR A 482 -30.37 -12.58 14.89
CA TYR A 482 -30.08 -13.95 14.45
C TYR A 482 -28.64 -14.30 14.76
N LYS A 483 -28.41 -15.54 15.21
CA LYS A 483 -27.06 -16.08 15.29
C LYS A 483 -26.50 -16.13 13.88
N ASP A 484 -25.49 -15.32 13.65
CA ASP A 484 -24.77 -15.32 12.40
C ASP A 484 -23.48 -16.10 12.57
N GLN A 485 -23.49 -17.29 11.98
CA GLN A 485 -22.33 -18.17 11.87
C GLN A 485 -21.66 -18.07 10.49
N SER A 486 -22.13 -17.17 9.63
CA SER A 486 -21.39 -16.81 8.42
C SER A 486 -20.00 -16.29 8.82
N LEU A 487 -19.04 -16.47 7.93
CA LEU A 487 -17.65 -16.08 8.16
C LEU A 487 -17.00 -16.74 9.41
N PHE A 488 -17.58 -17.83 9.94
CA PHE A 488 -17.06 -18.62 11.06
C PHE A 488 -16.90 -17.81 12.35
N ARG A 489 -17.68 -16.72 12.47
CA ARG A 489 -17.83 -15.92 13.67
C ARG A 489 -19.05 -16.41 14.44
N GLU A 490 -19.15 -16.10 15.73
CA GLU A 490 -20.45 -16.01 16.40
C GLU A 490 -20.79 -14.52 16.51
N ARG A 491 -21.51 -14.01 15.51
CA ARG A 491 -22.07 -12.66 15.54
C ARG A 491 -23.56 -12.73 15.76
N ILE A 492 -24.13 -11.55 15.98
CA ILE A 492 -25.56 -11.36 16.01
C ILE A 492 -25.91 -10.45 14.84
N GLU A 493 -26.45 -11.04 13.78
CA GLU A 493 -27.03 -10.29 12.66
C GLU A 493 -28.26 -9.53 13.17
N VAL A 494 -28.39 -8.29 12.71
CA VAL A 494 -29.51 -7.41 12.98
C VAL A 494 -30.29 -7.20 11.69
N ARG A 495 -31.60 -7.47 11.74
CA ARG A 495 -32.54 -7.29 10.62
C ARG A 495 -33.72 -6.45 11.05
N SER A 496 -34.36 -5.72 10.13
CA SER A 496 -35.63 -5.03 10.44
C SER A 496 -36.75 -6.04 10.65
N ASN A 497 -37.61 -5.82 11.64
CA ASN A 497 -38.63 -6.79 12.05
C ASN A 497 -39.70 -7.00 10.96
N ASP A 498 -40.24 -5.92 10.40
CA ASP A 498 -41.38 -6.02 9.49
C ASP A 498 -40.97 -6.32 8.04
N ALA A 499 -39.80 -5.84 7.61
CA ALA A 499 -39.34 -5.99 6.22
C ALA A 499 -38.32 -7.10 6.02
N ASP A 500 -37.73 -7.65 7.09
CA ASP A 500 -36.66 -8.64 7.05
C ASP A 500 -35.42 -8.15 6.25
N SER A 501 -35.16 -6.84 6.27
CA SER A 501 -33.99 -6.24 5.62
C SER A 501 -32.74 -6.55 6.44
N HIS A 502 -31.68 -7.06 5.81
CA HIS A 502 -30.38 -7.12 6.46
C HIS A 502 -29.87 -5.68 6.70
N LEU A 503 -29.55 -5.38 7.96
CA LEU A 503 -29.08 -4.06 8.37
C LEU A 503 -27.58 -4.08 8.68
N GLY A 504 -27.12 -5.11 9.39
CA GLY A 504 -25.73 -5.26 9.82
C GLY A 504 -25.63 -6.17 11.05
N HIS A 505 -24.84 -5.77 12.05
CA HIS A 505 -24.55 -6.59 13.23
C HIS A 505 -24.53 -5.78 14.52
N VAL A 506 -24.76 -6.45 15.65
CA VAL A 506 -24.62 -5.86 17.00
C VAL A 506 -23.45 -6.50 17.76
N PHE A 507 -22.67 -5.66 18.42
CA PHE A 507 -21.47 -6.00 19.21
C PHE A 507 -21.58 -5.46 20.64
N ASP A 508 -20.79 -6.01 21.57
CA ASP A 508 -20.72 -5.63 22.99
C ASP A 508 -19.53 -4.70 23.32
N ASP A 509 -19.02 -4.01 22.30
CA ASP A 509 -17.89 -3.07 22.35
C ASP A 509 -18.31 -1.58 22.31
N GLY A 510 -19.59 -1.30 22.55
CA GLY A 510 -20.13 0.07 22.52
C GLY A 510 -19.87 0.89 23.79
N PRO A 511 -20.23 2.19 23.79
CA PRO A 511 -20.07 3.07 24.95
C PRO A 511 -20.81 2.52 26.18
N ALA A 512 -20.07 2.29 27.27
CA ALA A 512 -20.59 1.66 28.48
C ALA A 512 -21.73 2.46 29.13
N GLU A 513 -21.65 3.79 29.05
CA GLU A 513 -22.67 4.73 29.54
C GLU A 513 -24.00 4.63 28.79
N SER A 514 -23.99 4.08 27.57
CA SER A 514 -25.18 3.94 26.71
C SER A 514 -25.67 2.48 26.63
N GLY A 515 -25.17 1.60 27.50
CA GLY A 515 -25.56 0.19 27.57
C GLY A 515 -24.55 -0.80 26.99
N GLY A 516 -23.40 -0.32 26.50
CA GLY A 516 -22.28 -1.16 26.05
C GLY A 516 -22.48 -1.85 24.71
N LEU A 517 -23.53 -1.54 23.97
CA LEU A 517 -23.80 -2.15 22.66
C LEU A 517 -23.46 -1.20 21.52
N ARG A 518 -23.01 -1.77 20.41
CA ARG A 518 -22.78 -1.07 19.14
C ARG A 518 -23.53 -1.78 18.02
N TYR A 519 -24.52 -1.10 17.49
CA TYR A 519 -25.26 -1.48 16.29
C TYR A 519 -24.53 -0.89 15.09
N CYS A 520 -23.80 -1.73 14.37
CA CYS A 520 -23.02 -1.37 13.18
C CYS A 520 -23.88 -1.63 11.95
N ILE A 521 -24.39 -0.57 11.31
CA ILE A 521 -25.45 -0.66 10.31
C ILE A 521 -24.94 -0.13 8.96
N ASN A 522 -25.38 -0.74 7.86
CA ASN A 522 -25.11 -0.21 6.53
C ASN A 522 -26.00 1.01 6.25
N SER A 523 -25.42 2.13 5.81
CA SER A 523 -26.14 3.29 5.28
C SER A 523 -27.04 2.92 4.10
N ALA A 524 -26.61 2.01 3.22
CA ALA A 524 -27.41 1.50 2.12
C ALA A 524 -28.67 0.72 2.56
N ALA A 525 -28.81 0.38 3.85
CA ALA A 525 -30.05 -0.16 4.41
C ALA A 525 -30.96 0.93 5.01
N LEU A 526 -30.49 2.17 5.08
CA LEU A 526 -31.15 3.27 5.77
C LEU A 526 -31.57 4.37 4.78
N ARG A 527 -32.61 5.10 5.18
CA ARG A 527 -32.93 6.43 4.66
C ARG A 527 -33.02 7.39 5.85
N PHE A 528 -32.32 8.51 5.78
CA PHE A 528 -32.41 9.54 6.80
C PHE A 528 -33.61 10.46 6.56
N ILE A 529 -34.28 10.86 7.63
CA ILE A 529 -35.37 11.84 7.63
C ILE A 529 -35.00 12.96 8.61
N PRO A 530 -34.68 14.17 8.13
CA PRO A 530 -34.37 15.32 8.97
C PRO A 530 -35.53 15.67 9.92
N LEU A 531 -35.20 16.17 11.11
CA LEU A 531 -36.17 16.54 12.15
C LEU A 531 -37.29 17.45 11.63
N GLU A 532 -36.95 18.39 10.76
CA GLU A 532 -37.89 19.33 10.12
C GLU A 532 -38.86 18.68 9.12
N GLU A 533 -38.51 17.51 8.56
CA GLU A 533 -39.32 16.78 7.58
C GLU A 533 -40.15 15.65 8.21
N MET A 534 -39.77 15.20 9.42
CA MET A 534 -40.44 14.11 10.14
C MET A 534 -41.96 14.27 10.20
N ALA A 535 -42.48 15.45 10.56
CA ALA A 535 -43.92 15.67 10.64
C ALA A 535 -44.63 15.59 9.28
N ALA A 536 -43.99 16.08 8.22
CA ALA A 536 -44.54 16.07 6.87
C ALA A 536 -44.57 14.66 6.27
N GLU A 537 -43.60 13.82 6.65
CA GLU A 537 -43.49 12.42 6.25
C GLU A 537 -44.28 11.44 7.12
N GLY A 538 -44.95 11.92 8.18
CA GLY A 538 -45.82 11.10 9.05
C GLY A 538 -45.11 10.47 10.25
N TYR A 539 -43.93 10.97 10.61
CA TYR A 539 -43.12 10.57 11.77
C TYR A 539 -43.17 11.59 12.93
N ASP A 540 -44.21 12.43 12.99
CA ASP A 540 -44.41 13.47 14.01
C ASP A 540 -44.35 12.93 15.45
N TYR A 541 -44.84 11.71 15.63
CA TYR A 541 -44.87 11.02 16.92
C TYR A 541 -43.49 10.62 17.46
N LEU A 542 -42.43 10.64 16.64
CA LEU A 542 -41.05 10.32 17.03
C LEU A 542 -40.21 11.56 17.34
N ILE A 543 -40.71 12.76 17.05
CA ILE A 543 -40.01 14.03 17.30
C ILE A 543 -39.46 14.12 18.75
N PRO A 544 -40.22 13.73 19.80
CA PRO A 544 -39.70 13.79 21.18
C PRO A 544 -38.50 12.89 21.47
N LEU A 545 -38.18 11.93 20.59
CA LEU A 545 -37.02 11.04 20.72
C LEU A 545 -35.75 11.62 20.07
N VAL A 546 -35.88 12.75 19.36
CA VAL A 546 -34.81 13.40 18.59
C VAL A 546 -34.46 14.79 19.14
N GLU A 547 -35.43 15.47 19.78
CA GLU A 547 -35.30 16.86 20.26
C GLU A 547 -34.28 17.08 21.38
#